data_AF-A0A1B4MTP6-F1
#
_entry.id   AF-A0A1B4MTP6-F1
#
_cell.length_a   1.000
_cell.length_b   1.000
_cell.length_c   1.000
_cell.angle_alpha   90.00
_cell.angle_beta   90.00
_cell.angle_gamma   90.00
#
_symmetry.space_group_name_H-M   'P 1'
#
loop_
_entity.id
_entity.type
_entity.pdbx_description
1 polymer ?
#
loop_
_entity_poly.entity_id
_entity_poly.type
_entity_poly.pdbx_seq_one_letter_code
_entity_poly.pdbx_strand_id
1 'polypeptide(L)'
;MTTHITIEFTDQAAEAIGEQTSTSFSYDQSAHLPQPGDFVELEHSPQTFLVIGRVFSLKANFSAVKLVLDLPPGDDQGLDPAY
;
A
#
# COMPACT_ATOMS: atom_id res chain seq x y z
N MET A 1 -15.04 -13.85 10.43
CA MET A 1 -15.62 -12.77 9.60
C MET A 1 -14.50 -12.36 8.64
N THR A 2 -14.78 -12.23 7.34
CA THR A 2 -13.72 -12.09 6.31
C THR A 2 -13.50 -10.62 6.00
N THR A 3 -12.24 -10.18 5.96
CA THR A 3 -11.88 -8.82 5.52
C THR A 3 -11.30 -8.88 4.12
N HIS A 4 -11.91 -8.14 3.18
CA HIS A 4 -11.41 -8.00 1.82
C HIS A 4 -10.45 -6.81 1.76
N ILE A 5 -9.19 -7.03 1.40
CA ILE A 5 -8.21 -5.97 1.23
C ILE A 5 -8.06 -5.69 -0.26
N THR A 6 -8.15 -4.43 -0.65
CA THR A 6 -7.88 -3.96 -2.02
C THR A 6 -6.68 -3.02 -1.96
N ILE A 7 -5.67 -3.31 -2.78
CA ILE A 7 -4.52 -2.43 -2.97
C ILE A 7 -4.79 -1.55 -4.19
N GLU A 8 -4.62 -0.24 -4.03
CA GLU A 8 -4.56 0.71 -5.12
C GLU A 8 -3.24 1.48 -5.07
N PHE A 9 -2.62 1.63 -6.22
CA PHE A 9 -1.41 2.40 -6.39
C PHE A 9 -1.75 3.80 -6.87
N THR A 10 -0.95 4.79 -6.47
CA THR A 10 -0.87 6.08 -7.17
C THR A 10 -0.37 5.87 -8.60
N ASP A 11 -0.58 6.85 -9.49
CA ASP A 11 -0.03 6.80 -10.85
C ASP A 11 1.49 6.55 -10.85
N GLN A 12 2.23 7.24 -9.97
CA GLN A 12 3.69 7.08 -9.83
C GLN A 12 4.10 5.67 -9.37
N ALA A 13 3.40 5.11 -8.38
CA ALA A 13 3.66 3.75 -7.93
C ALA A 13 3.25 2.69 -8.96
N ALA A 14 2.19 2.95 -9.73
CA ALA A 14 1.75 2.08 -10.81
C ALA A 14 2.79 2.03 -11.95
N GLU A 15 3.40 3.17 -12.29
CA GLU A 15 4.50 3.24 -13.26
C GLU A 15 5.72 2.40 -12.82
N ALA A 16 6.03 2.37 -11.53
CA ALA A 16 7.15 1.60 -10.99
C ALA A 16 6.94 0.09 -10.97
N ILE A 17 5.69 -0.38 -10.83
CA ILE A 17 5.35 -1.81 -10.90
C ILE A 17 5.23 -2.31 -12.34
N GLY A 18 4.95 -1.43 -13.31
CA GLY A 18 4.85 -1.79 -14.73
C GLY A 18 3.63 -2.63 -15.12
N GLU A 19 2.88 -3.17 -14.16
CA GLU A 19 1.62 -3.89 -14.35
C GLU A 19 0.51 -3.37 -13.41
N GLN A 20 -0.66 -3.06 -13.99
CA GLN A 20 -1.87 -2.70 -13.25
C GLN A 20 -2.37 -3.89 -12.42
N THR A 21 -1.92 -4.00 -11.17
CA THR A 21 -2.32 -5.08 -10.28
C THR A 21 -3.09 -4.52 -9.09
N SER A 22 -4.32 -4.06 -9.33
CA SER A 22 -5.30 -3.96 -8.24
C SER A 22 -5.47 -5.34 -7.63
N THR A 23 -4.71 -5.60 -6.57
CA THR A 23 -4.62 -6.93 -5.97
C THR A 23 -5.61 -6.97 -4.83
N SER A 24 -6.57 -7.89 -4.92
CA SER A 24 -7.55 -8.12 -3.87
C SER A 24 -7.27 -9.46 -3.22
N PHE A 25 -7.02 -9.46 -1.92
CA PHE A 25 -6.79 -10.67 -1.16
C PHE A 25 -7.58 -10.66 0.13
N SER A 26 -7.92 -11.86 0.61
CA SER A 26 -8.68 -12.05 1.84
C SER A 26 -7.70 -12.35 2.96
N TYR A 27 -7.76 -11.57 4.03
CA TYR A 27 -6.88 -11.71 5.19
C TYR A 27 -7.68 -12.22 6.40
N ASP A 28 -7.04 -13.03 7.24
CA ASP A 28 -7.59 -13.44 8.52
C ASP A 28 -7.56 -12.25 9.50
N GLN A 29 -8.66 -12.04 10.25
CA GLN A 29 -8.89 -10.83 11.06
C GLN A 29 -7.89 -10.60 12.21
N SER A 30 -7.00 -11.55 12.46
CA SER A 30 -6.02 -11.50 13.53
C SER A 30 -4.74 -10.73 13.18
N ALA A 31 -4.49 -10.41 11.92
CA ALA A 31 -3.29 -9.68 11.52
C ALA A 31 -3.48 -8.16 11.56
N HIS A 32 -2.45 -7.44 12.00
CA HIS A 32 -2.43 -5.98 12.02
C HIS A 32 -2.45 -5.44 10.59
N LEU A 33 -3.51 -4.70 10.24
CA LEU A 33 -3.58 -3.98 8.97
C LEU A 33 -2.61 -2.80 8.99
N PRO A 34 -1.86 -2.56 7.90
CA PRO A 34 -0.94 -1.44 7.84
C PRO A 34 -1.70 -0.12 7.92
N GLN A 35 -1.07 0.86 8.53
CA GLN A 35 -1.56 2.22 8.74
C GLN A 35 -0.88 3.19 7.76
N PRO A 36 -1.48 4.36 7.51
CA PRO A 36 -0.76 5.42 6.82
C PRO A 36 0.57 5.74 7.51
N GLY A 37 1.66 5.73 6.76
CA GLY A 37 3.03 5.86 7.25
C GLY A 37 3.80 4.54 7.36
N ASP A 38 3.12 3.39 7.32
CA ASP A 38 3.80 2.10 7.26
C ASP A 38 4.35 1.83 5.85
N PHE A 39 5.44 1.06 5.80
CA PHE A 39 5.99 0.53 4.56
C PHE A 39 5.52 -0.91 4.36
N VAL A 40 5.18 -1.26 3.12
CA VAL A 40 4.71 -2.60 2.74
C VAL A 40 5.53 -3.14 1.57
N GLU A 41 5.83 -4.43 1.65
CA GLU A 41 6.46 -5.20 0.59
C GLU A 41 5.42 -6.13 -0.03
N LEU A 42 5.44 -6.29 -1.35
CA LEU A 42 4.48 -7.14 -2.06
C LEU A 42 5.19 -8.38 -2.58
N GLU A 43 4.57 -9.56 -2.44
CA GLU A 43 5.21 -10.84 -2.78
C GLU A 43 5.72 -10.92 -4.24
N HIS A 44 5.06 -10.21 -5.16
CA HIS A 44 5.42 -10.19 -6.58
C HIS A 44 6.19 -8.95 -7.02
N SER A 45 6.62 -8.09 -6.08
CA SER A 45 7.39 -6.89 -6.42
C SER A 45 8.58 -6.70 -5.45
N PRO A 46 9.81 -6.52 -5.97
CA PRO A 46 10.95 -6.18 -5.13
C PRO A 46 10.90 -4.73 -4.60
N GLN A 47 9.90 -3.95 -5.01
CA GLN A 47 9.71 -2.56 -4.60
C GLN A 47 8.95 -2.49 -3.27
N THR A 48 9.45 -1.69 -2.33
CA THR A 48 8.72 -1.30 -1.13
C THR A 48 7.80 -0.12 -1.46
N PHE A 49 6.59 -0.10 -0.88
CA PHE A 49 5.63 0.98 -1.02
C PHE A 49 5.30 1.61 0.32
N LEU A 50 5.02 2.91 0.31
CA LEU A 50 4.51 3.64 1.46
C LEU A 50 2.98 3.62 1.45
N VAL A 51 2.36 3.25 2.58
CA VAL A 51 0.92 3.44 2.75
C VAL A 51 0.64 4.92 2.98
N ILE A 52 0.02 5.58 2.02
CA ILE A 52 -0.38 7.00 2.14
C ILE A 52 -1.83 7.18 2.58
N GLY A 53 -2.63 6.12 2.46
CA GLY A 53 -4.05 6.18 2.78
C GLY A 53 -4.66 4.82 3.09
N ARG A 54 -5.69 4.83 3.94
CA ARG A 54 -6.49 3.66 4.27
C ARG A 54 -7.96 4.03 4.39
N VAL A 55 -8.81 3.28 3.71
CA VAL A 55 -10.26 3.48 3.73
C VAL A 55 -10.95 2.19 4.19
N PHE A 56 -11.71 2.28 5.29
CA PHE A 56 -12.54 1.18 5.76
C PHE A 56 -13.96 1.31 5.22
N SER A 57 -14.47 0.23 4.64
CA SER A 57 -15.85 0.07 4.20
C SER A 57 -16.51 -1.01 5.03
N LEU A 58 -17.44 -0.60 5.90
CA LEU A 58 -18.25 -1.51 6.71
C LEU A 58 -19.58 -1.77 6.00
N LYS A 59 -19.83 -3.02 5.62
CA LYS A 59 -21.14 -3.47 5.12
C LYS A 59 -21.71 -4.53 6.05
N ALA A 60 -23.03 -4.72 6.01
CA ALA A 60 -23.77 -5.57 6.94
C ALA A 60 -23.21 -7.01 7.08
N ASN A 61 -22.54 -7.54 6.05
CA ASN A 61 -22.04 -8.92 6.02
C ASN A 61 -20.53 -9.05 5.78
N PHE A 62 -19.80 -7.96 5.57
CA PHE A 62 -18.34 -8.00 5.38
C PHE A 62 -17.67 -6.64 5.66
N SER A 63 -16.40 -6.71 6.01
CA SER A 63 -15.48 -5.57 6.07
C SER A 63 -14.62 -5.55 4.81
N ALA A 64 -14.49 -4.38 4.19
CA ALA A 64 -13.53 -4.14 3.13
C ALA A 64 -12.56 -3.03 3.54
N VAL A 65 -11.31 -3.16 3.14
CA VAL A 65 -10.24 -2.21 3.42
C VAL A 65 -9.55 -1.90 2.10
N LYS A 66 -9.46 -0.62 1.76
CA LYS A 66 -8.66 -0.16 0.64
C LYS A 66 -7.38 0.48 1.20
N LEU A 67 -6.24 0.00 0.74
CA LEU A 67 -4.93 0.60 1.01
C LEU A 67 -4.50 1.36 -0.24
N VAL A 68 -4.09 2.61 -0.04
CA VAL A 68 -3.50 3.45 -1.09
C VAL A 68 -2.00 3.45 -0.87
N LEU A 69 -1.28 2.93 -1.85
CA LEU A 69 0.16 2.75 -1.84
C LEU A 69 0.80 3.76 -2.79
N ASP A 70 1.88 4.38 -2.33
CA ASP A 70 2.71 5.26 -3.13
C ASP A 70 4.17 4.80 -3.07
N LEU A 71 5.02 5.39 -3.90
CA LEU A 71 6.45 5.21 -3.76
C LEU A 71 6.92 5.82 -2.44
N PRO A 72 7.86 5.17 -1.74
CA PRO A 72 8.52 5.82 -0.61
C PRO A 72 9.17 7.12 -1.12
N PRO A 73 9.21 8.19 -0.31
CA PRO A 73 10.00 9.35 -0.67
C PRO A 73 11.40 8.85 -0.98
N GLY A 74 11.89 9.14 -2.20
CA GLY A 74 13.25 8.78 -2.58
C GLY A 74 14.19 9.31 -1.53
N ASP A 75 15.25 8.56 -1.23
CA ASP A 75 16.40 9.01 -0.47
C ASP A 75 17.16 10.09 -1.26
N ASP A 76 16.47 11.14 -1.72
CA ASP A 76 17.05 12.45 -1.95
C ASP A 76 17.18 13.11 -0.57
N GLN A 77 17.89 12.40 0.31
CA GLN A 77 18.52 13.00 1.45
C GLN A 77 19.52 13.98 0.85
N GLY A 78 19.11 15.25 0.77
CA GLY A 78 19.89 16.38 0.27
C GLY A 78 21.31 16.34 0.83
N LEU A 79 22.20 15.68 0.10
CA LEU A 79 23.62 15.91 0.14
C LEU A 79 23.84 17.03 -0.87
N ASP A 80 23.52 18.25 -0.44
CA ASP A 80 24.25 19.42 -0.89
C ASP A 80 25.60 19.38 -0.12
N PRO A 81 26.71 18.85 -0.67
CA PRO A 81 28.01 19.23 -0.14
C PRO A 81 28.24 20.68 -0.57
N ALA A 82 27.70 21.61 0.20
CA ALA A 82 28.24 22.96 0.23
C ALA A 82 29.63 22.88 0.89
N TYR A 83 30.68 22.61 0.12
CA TYR A 83 32.07 22.98 0.41
C TYR A 83 32.95 22.94 -0.85
#